data_AF-A0A954CBP8-F1
#
_entry.id   AF-A0A954CBP8-F1
#
_cell.length_a   1.000
_cell.length_b   1.000
_cell.length_c   1.000
_cell.angle_alpha   90.00
_cell.angle_beta   90.00
_cell.angle_gamma   90.00
#
_symmetry.space_group_name_H-M   'P 1'
#
loop_
_entity.id
_entity.type
_entity.pdbx_description
1 polymer ?
#
loop_
_entity_poly.entity_id
_entity_poly.type
_entity_poly.pdbx_seq_one_letter_code
_entity_poly.pdbx_strand_id
1 'polypeptide(L)' 'ALMVTCGLYDASGEFAFRVGIPAKSGVGGGILGVVPGRASIAAWCPGLDEKGNSLLAARAFEELARATGWSIFGVL' A
#
# COMPACT_ATOMS: atom_id res chain seq x y z
N ALA A 1 11.63 -1.99 6.40
CA ALA A 1 12.35 -1.03 5.54
C ALA A 1 12.14 -1.30 4.05
N LEU A 2 12.53 -2.47 3.49
CA LEU A 2 12.47 -2.73 2.04
C LEU A 2 11.08 -2.60 1.40
N MET A 3 10.02 -3.10 2.03
CA MET A 3 8.65 -2.99 1.51
C MET A 3 8.16 -1.53 1.41
N VAL A 4 8.71 -0.62 2.22
CA VAL A 4 8.33 0.80 2.18
C VAL A 4 8.96 1.49 0.97
N THR A 5 10.23 1.20 0.68
CA THR A 5 11.01 1.91 -0.35
C THR A 5 10.98 1.24 -1.72
N CYS A 6 10.66 -0.06 -1.79
CA CYS A 6 10.76 -0.86 -3.02
C CYS A 6 9.50 -1.74 -3.27
N GLY A 7 8.42 -1.53 -2.52
CA GLY A 7 7.26 -2.41 -2.50
C GLY A 7 6.37 -2.37 -3.75
N LEU A 8 6.24 -1.19 -4.36
CA LEU A 8 5.24 -0.87 -5.38
C LEU A 8 5.87 -0.32 -6.67
N TYR A 9 7.00 -0.91 -7.09
CA TYR A 9 7.75 -0.46 -8.27
C TYR A 9 8.11 1.03 -8.14
N ASP A 10 7.97 1.81 -9.21
CA ASP A 10 8.23 3.25 -9.25
C ASP A 10 7.25 4.08 -8.40
N ALA A 11 6.15 3.48 -7.93
CA ALA A 11 5.18 4.14 -7.05
C ALA A 11 5.53 4.04 -5.56
N SER A 12 6.61 3.33 -5.18
CA SER A 12 6.90 3.03 -3.77
C SER A 12 7.01 4.28 -2.89
N GLY A 13 7.67 5.34 -3.36
CA GLY A 13 7.81 6.59 -2.60
C GLY A 13 6.48 7.34 -2.42
N GLU A 14 5.69 7.45 -3.50
CA GLU A 14 4.38 8.12 -3.47
C GLU A 14 3.39 7.36 -2.57
N PHE A 15 3.36 6.03 -2.67
CA PHE A 15 2.53 5.18 -1.84
C PHE A 15 2.93 5.26 -0.37
N ALA A 16 4.24 5.22 -0.06
CA ALA A 16 4.72 5.39 1.30
C ALA A 16 4.26 6.73 1.90
N PHE A 17 4.36 7.83 1.14
CA PHE A 17 3.93 9.15 1.59
C PHE A 17 2.41 9.24 1.84
N ARG A 18 1.60 8.68 0.93
CA ARG A 18 0.13 8.77 1.01
C ARG A 18 -0.51 7.78 1.99
N VAL A 19 0.09 6.60 2.16
CA VAL A 19 -0.48 5.48 2.92
C VAL A 19 0.26 5.23 4.23
N GLY A 20 1.60 5.30 4.23
CA GLY A 20 2.40 5.02 5.43
C GLY A 20 2.36 3.56 5.89
N ILE A 21 1.87 2.62 5.09
CA ILE A 21 1.85 1.19 5.41
C ILE A 21 2.89 0.47 4.51
N PRO A 22 3.88 -0.25 5.08
CA PRO A 22 4.77 -1.12 4.32
C PRO A 22 3.97 -2.12 3.48
N ALA A 23 4.17 -2.15 2.17
CA ALA A 23 3.38 -3.00 1.28
C ALA A 23 4.19 -3.57 0.11
N LYS A 24 3.67 -4.60 -0.56
CA LYS A 24 4.20 -5.17 -1.80
C LYS A 24 3.05 -5.37 -2.79
N SER A 25 3.23 -4.87 -4.00
CA SER A 25 2.31 -5.07 -5.13
C SER A 25 2.77 -6.21 -6.05
N GLY A 26 1.85 -6.80 -6.82
CA GLY A 26 2.17 -7.74 -7.89
C GLY A 26 1.22 -7.59 -9.08
N VAL A 27 1.72 -7.88 -10.28
CA VAL A 27 0.98 -7.76 -11.57
C VAL A 27 -0.31 -8.59 -11.65
N GLY A 28 -0.50 -9.56 -10.74
CA GLY A 28 -1.79 -10.24 -10.56
C GLY A 28 -2.89 -9.36 -9.93
N GLY A 29 -2.60 -8.08 -9.64
CA GLY A 29 -3.54 -7.11 -9.09
C GLY A 29 -3.62 -7.09 -7.56
N GLY A 30 -2.72 -7.80 -6.87
CA GLY A 30 -2.69 -7.90 -5.42
C GLY A 30 -1.75 -6.87 -4.78
N ILE A 31 -2.16 -6.32 -3.64
CA ILE A 31 -1.31 -5.54 -2.73
C ILE A 31 -1.41 -6.16 -1.35
N LEU A 32 -0.26 -6.56 -0.79
CA LEU A 32 -0.12 -7.05 0.58
C LEU A 32 0.58 -6.00 1.42
N GLY A 33 0.02 -5.61 2.56
CA GLY A 33 0.60 -4.66 3.49
C GLY A 33 0.63 -5.15 4.93
N VAL A 34 1.57 -4.62 5.71
CA VAL A 34 1.78 -5.00 7.12
C VAL A 34 1.76 -3.76 7.99
N VAL A 35 0.90 -3.75 9.01
CA VAL A 35 0.90 -2.77 10.10
C VAL A 35 1.54 -3.44 11.32
N PRO A 36 2.78 -3.08 11.68
CA PRO A 36 3.53 -3.77 12.73
C PRO A 36 2.76 -3.87 14.06
N GLY A 37 2.63 -5.09 14.58
CA GLY A 37 1.94 -5.37 15.84
C GLY A 37 0.41 -5.20 15.82
N ARG A 38 -0.20 -4.94 14.65
CA ARG A 38 -1.65 -4.72 14.54
C ARG A 38 -2.33 -5.62 13.51
N ALA A 39 -1.86 -5.63 12.27
CA ALA A 39 -2.57 -6.31 11.18
C ALA A 39 -1.67 -6.66 9.99
N SER A 40 -2.09 -7.66 9.23
CA SER A 40 -1.68 -7.90 7.84
C SER A 40 -2.91 -7.73 6.96
N ILE A 41 -2.78 -6.97 5.88
CA ILE A 41 -3.88 -6.55 5.01
C ILE A 41 -3.58 -7.01 3.59
N ALA A 42 -4.56 -7.59 2.91
CA ALA A 42 -4.48 -7.87 1.48
C ALA A 42 -5.67 -7.20 0.78
N ALA A 43 -5.39 -6.51 -0.33
CA ALA A 43 -6.39 -5.99 -1.23
C ALA A 43 -6.08 -6.49 -2.65
N TRP A 44 -7.12 -6.77 -3.42
CA TRP A 44 -6.97 -7.30 -4.78
C TRP A 44 -7.96 -6.66 -5.73
N CYS A 45 -7.46 -6.20 -6.87
CA CYS A 45 -8.25 -5.79 -8.02
C CYS A 45 -7.40 -5.94 -9.29
N PRO A 46 -7.90 -6.59 -10.36
CA PRO A 46 -7.11 -6.85 -11.56
C PRO A 46 -6.79 -5.61 -12.39
N GLY A 47 -7.52 -4.49 -12.20
CA GLY A 47 -7.28 -3.24 -12.92
C GLY A 47 -5.97 -2.57 -12.47
N LEU A 48 -4.97 -2.56 -13.34
CA LEU A 48 -3.66 -1.94 -13.10
C LEU A 48 -3.61 -0.51 -13.65
N ASP A 49 -2.81 0.34 -13.00
CA ASP A 49 -2.40 1.64 -13.52
C ASP A 49 -1.20 1.51 -14.50
N GLU A 50 -0.75 2.64 -15.05
CA GLU A 50 0.39 2.69 -15.98
C GLU A 50 1.72 2.21 -15.35
N LYS A 51 1.81 2.15 -14.02
CA LYS A 51 2.98 1.69 -13.27
C LYS A 51 2.88 0.20 -12.90
N GLY A 52 1.81 -0.49 -13.32
CA GLY A 52 1.57 -1.91 -13.06
C GLY A 52 1.04 -2.22 -11.66
N ASN A 53 0.57 -1.22 -10.90
CA ASN A 53 -0.02 -1.41 -9.59
C ASN A 53 -1.55 -1.43 -9.68
N SER A 54 -2.20 -2.21 -8.81
CA SER A 54 -3.65 -2.24 -8.76
C SER A 54 -4.22 -0.91 -8.26
N LEU A 55 -4.99 -0.22 -9.10
CA LEU A 55 -5.50 1.12 -8.82
C LEU A 55 -6.47 1.13 -7.62
N LEU A 56 -7.46 0.23 -7.63
CA LEU A 56 -8.46 0.17 -6.57
C LEU A 56 -7.89 -0.45 -5.28
N ALA A 57 -6.96 -1.40 -5.37
CA ALA A 57 -6.31 -1.94 -4.17
C ALA A 57 -5.46 -0.86 -3.48
N ALA A 58 -4.71 -0.06 -4.25
CA ALA A 58 -3.94 1.04 -3.69
C ALA A 58 -4.84 2.08 -3.02
N ARG A 59 -5.96 2.43 -3.67
CA ARG A 59 -6.96 3.34 -3.10
C ARG A 59 -7.56 2.81 -1.79
N ALA A 60 -7.85 1.52 -1.71
CA ALA A 60 -8.36 0.89 -0.50
C ALA A 60 -7.36 1.00 0.67
N PHE A 61 -6.06 0.85 0.40
CA PHE A 61 -5.02 1.06 1.42
C PHE A 61 -4.99 2.50 1.94
N GLU A 62 -5.14 3.50 1.08
CA GLU A 62 -5.21 4.89 1.51
C GLU A 62 -6.45 5.20 2.35
N GLU A 63 -7.60 4.66 1.96
CA GLU A 63 -8.85 4.85 2.72
C GLU A 63 -8.79 4.14 4.07
N LEU A 64 -8.22 2.94 4.13
CA LEU A 64 -7.96 2.23 5.37
C LEU A 64 -7.03 3.02 6.28
N ALA A 65 -5.90 3.50 5.77
CA ALA A 65 -4.94 4.30 6.54
C ALA A 65 -5.60 5.56 7.11
N ARG A 66 -6.40 6.29 6.32
CA ARG A 66 -7.18 7.45 6.77
C ARG A 66 -8.20 7.10 7.85
N ALA A 67 -8.97 6.03 7.66
CA ALA A 67 -10.02 5.63 8.60
C ALA A 67 -9.48 5.13 9.95
N THR A 68 -8.26 4.59 9.96
CA THR A 68 -7.67 3.93 11.13
C THR A 68 -6.54 4.72 11.79
N GLY A 69 -6.03 5.75 11.12
CA GLY A 69 -4.79 6.44 11.52
C GLY A 69 -3.55 5.53 11.47
N TRP A 70 -3.59 4.43 10.71
CA TRP A 70 -2.48 3.50 10.61
C TRP A 70 -1.42 4.00 9.63
N SER A 71 -0.28 4.41 10.17
CA SER A 71 0.90 4.79 9.40
C SER A 71 2.14 4.63 10.27
N ILE A 72 3.26 4.20 9.66
CA ILE A 72 4.56 4.13 10.33
C ILE A 72 5.21 5.51 10.53
N PHE A 73 4.65 6.55 9.90
CA PHE A 73 5.13 7.94 10.01
C PHE A 73 4.38 8.76 11.07
N GLY A 74 3.42 8.16 11.78
CA GLY A 74 2.51 8.87 12.69
C GLY A 74 1.16 9.19 12.05
N VAL A 75 0.26 9.85 12.80
CA VAL A 75 -1.09 10.18 12.34
C VAL A 75 -1.02 11.22 11.21
N LEU A 76 -1.58 10.89 10.05
CA LEU A 76 -1.79 11.81 8.91
C LEU A 76 -2.93 12.79 9.19
#